data_AF-A0A2H1HYY8-F1
#
_entry.id   AF-A0A2H1HYY8-F1
#
_cell.length_a   1.000
_cell.length_b   1.000
_cell.length_c   1.000
_cell.angle_alpha   90.00
_cell.angle_beta   90.00
_cell.angle_gamma   90.00
#
_symmetry.space_group_name_H-M   'P 1'
#
loop_
_entity.id
_entity.type
_entity.pdbx_description
1 polymer ?
#
loop_
_entity_poly.entity_id
_entity_poly.type
_entity_poly.pdbx_seq_one_letter_code
_entity_poly.pdbx_strand_id
1 'polypeptide(L)'
;MVFLQSWWVASELIRRHPELELIETHPGGGLYDCLSVLSNEGSAKLDIDLNRNGRIHIHSATPSWFDSTRWDIRHPVEWSTELEQEDRRRIPRFLEDAAGLRPPSQTPVTTSKTLTCRAIYHLLLFALNEAEYWDIRNGKLDSSGMYSDSERPYFEGIESAQIALRQSRPLGWKANVPRYDFWGVLRDGKCLGLLQIDGTLHRPNAEPVNLMKIYNANKRDILPTAMEVRKLLTS
;
A
#
# COMPACT_ATOMS: atom_id res chain seq x y z
N MET A 1 -0.21 13.85 7.69
CA MET A 1 -1.42 13.12 8.16
C MET A 1 -2.14 12.39 7.03
N VAL A 2 -2.41 13.04 5.89
CA VAL A 2 -3.05 12.41 4.71
C VAL A 2 -2.33 11.13 4.24
N PHE A 3 -1.02 11.18 4.12
CA PHE A 3 -0.19 10.03 3.74
C PHE A 3 -0.37 8.80 4.66
N LEU A 4 -0.52 9.00 5.98
CA LEU A 4 -0.79 7.89 6.90
C LEU A 4 -2.22 7.34 6.68
N GLN A 5 -3.20 8.23 6.48
CA GLN A 5 -4.59 7.85 6.24
C GLN A 5 -4.75 7.07 4.93
N SER A 6 -4.04 7.43 3.86
CA SER A 6 -4.06 6.67 2.61
C SER A 6 -3.54 5.25 2.79
N TRP A 7 -2.47 5.06 3.57
CA TRP A 7 -1.96 3.73 3.89
C TRP A 7 -2.90 2.93 4.79
N TRP A 8 -3.59 3.58 5.73
CA TRP A 8 -4.62 2.93 6.53
C TRP A 8 -5.74 2.38 5.63
N VAL A 9 -6.33 3.23 4.77
CA VAL A 9 -7.40 2.83 3.83
C VAL A 9 -6.91 1.72 2.89
N ALA A 10 -5.73 1.88 2.29
CA ALA A 10 -5.14 0.86 1.43
C ALA A 10 -4.97 -0.47 2.15
N SER A 11 -4.42 -0.45 3.38
CA SER A 11 -4.22 -1.67 4.16
C SER A 11 -5.53 -2.38 4.51
N GLU A 12 -6.60 -1.63 4.77
CA GLU A 12 -7.93 -2.18 5.05
C GLU A 12 -8.58 -2.76 3.80
N LEU A 13 -8.49 -2.09 2.66
CA LEU A 13 -8.99 -2.61 1.38
C LEU A 13 -8.27 -3.90 1.00
N ILE A 14 -6.94 -3.93 1.02
CA ILE A 14 -6.16 -5.14 0.68
C ILE A 14 -6.41 -6.27 1.70
N ARG A 15 -6.63 -5.96 2.97
CA ARG A 15 -6.99 -6.96 4.00
C ARG A 15 -8.35 -7.61 3.71
N ARG A 16 -9.32 -6.84 3.20
CA ARG A 16 -10.68 -7.30 2.90
C ARG A 16 -10.78 -7.93 1.50
N HIS A 17 -9.91 -7.51 0.59
CA HIS A 17 -9.83 -7.90 -0.81
C HIS A 17 -8.40 -8.30 -1.19
N PRO A 18 -7.87 -9.43 -0.69
CA PRO A 18 -6.50 -9.86 -0.94
C PRO A 18 -6.23 -10.23 -2.41
N GLU A 19 -7.25 -10.31 -3.26
CA GLU A 19 -7.15 -10.47 -4.70
C GLU A 19 -6.75 -9.18 -5.43
N LEU A 20 -6.98 -8.01 -4.81
CA LEU A 20 -6.62 -6.71 -5.39
C LEU A 20 -5.12 -6.46 -5.29
N GLU A 21 -4.62 -5.66 -6.22
CA GLU A 21 -3.25 -5.20 -6.25
C GLU A 21 -3.14 -3.76 -5.76
N LEU A 22 -2.02 -3.44 -5.12
CA LEU A 22 -1.69 -2.10 -4.66
C LEU A 22 -0.35 -1.68 -5.28
N ILE A 23 -0.32 -0.52 -5.91
CA ILE A 23 0.90 0.09 -6.46
C ILE A 23 0.94 1.59 -6.14
N GLU A 24 2.10 2.20 -6.32
CA GLU A 24 2.22 3.67 -6.35
C GLU A 24 2.14 4.12 -7.80
N THR A 25 1.30 5.11 -8.08
CA THR A 25 1.20 5.75 -9.40
C THR A 25 1.28 7.27 -9.28
N HIS A 26 1.68 7.91 -10.38
CA HIS A 26 1.74 9.36 -10.47
C HIS A 26 1.02 9.87 -11.73
N PRO A 27 -0.33 9.82 -11.75
CA PRO A 27 -1.11 10.31 -12.88
C PRO A 27 -0.87 11.80 -13.18
N GLY A 28 -1.22 12.22 -14.40
CA GLY A 28 -1.03 13.61 -14.82
C GLY A 28 0.44 14.00 -14.98
N GLY A 29 1.34 13.03 -15.23
CA GLY A 29 2.77 13.29 -15.40
C GLY A 29 3.51 13.64 -14.11
N GLY A 30 3.04 13.14 -12.96
CA GLY A 30 3.64 13.46 -11.66
C GLY A 30 2.84 14.45 -10.80
N LEU A 31 1.70 14.95 -11.30
CA LEU A 31 0.87 15.91 -10.57
C LEU A 31 0.18 15.30 -9.34
N TYR A 32 -0.01 13.99 -9.36
CA TYR A 32 -0.63 13.25 -8.28
C TYR A 32 0.34 12.20 -7.72
N ASP A 33 0.17 11.86 -6.45
CA ASP A 33 0.96 10.86 -5.73
C ASP A 33 -0.04 9.86 -5.12
N CYS A 34 -0.34 8.78 -5.83
CA CYS A 34 -1.46 7.89 -5.50
C CYS A 34 -0.97 6.54 -4.99
N LEU A 35 -1.67 6.01 -3.99
CA LEU A 35 -1.75 4.56 -3.80
C LEU A 35 -2.95 4.06 -4.61
N SER A 36 -2.67 3.34 -5.69
CA SER A 36 -3.67 2.86 -6.63
C SER A 36 -4.03 1.41 -6.34
N VAL A 37 -5.32 1.17 -6.15
CA VAL A 37 -5.91 -0.17 -5.98
C VAL A 37 -6.46 -0.63 -7.33
N LEU A 38 -6.02 -1.82 -7.74
CA LEU A 38 -6.29 -2.38 -9.07
C LEU A 38 -6.96 -3.75 -8.93
N SER A 39 -7.99 -4.01 -9.74
CA SER A 39 -8.52 -5.36 -9.93
C SER A 39 -7.67 -6.16 -10.92
N ASN A 40 -7.63 -7.48 -10.70
CA ASN A 40 -6.85 -8.43 -11.50
C ASN A 40 -7.64 -9.02 -12.68
N GLU A 41 -8.84 -8.51 -12.98
CA GLU A 41 -9.70 -9.05 -14.05
C GLU A 41 -9.28 -8.52 -15.43
N GLY A 42 -8.47 -9.30 -16.16
CA GLY A 42 -8.26 -9.24 -17.62
C GLY A 42 -7.41 -8.09 -18.16
N SER A 43 -7.47 -6.92 -17.54
CA SER A 43 -6.63 -5.75 -17.76
C SER A 43 -6.58 -5.02 -16.42
N ALA A 44 -5.43 -4.50 -15.98
CA ALA A 44 -5.34 -3.73 -14.73
C ALA A 44 -6.35 -2.58 -14.75
N LYS A 45 -7.54 -2.82 -14.21
CA LYS A 45 -8.58 -1.81 -14.16
C LYS A 45 -8.33 -1.06 -12.88
N LEU A 46 -7.97 0.20 -13.04
CA LEU A 46 -7.86 1.11 -11.92
C LEU A 46 -9.25 1.27 -11.31
N ASP A 47 -9.37 0.82 -10.06
CA ASP A 47 -10.64 0.91 -9.35
C ASP A 47 -10.65 2.12 -8.42
N ILE A 48 -9.55 2.35 -7.68
CA ILE A 48 -9.48 3.40 -6.66
C ILE A 48 -8.08 4.03 -6.62
N ASP A 49 -8.01 5.35 -6.76
CA ASP A 49 -6.82 6.16 -6.51
C ASP A 49 -6.92 6.87 -5.15
N LEU A 50 -6.02 6.53 -4.24
CA LEU A 50 -5.85 7.19 -2.95
C LEU A 50 -4.76 8.25 -3.08
N ASN A 51 -5.09 9.45 -3.59
CA ASN A 51 -4.11 10.52 -3.75
C ASN A 51 -3.62 11.04 -2.38
N ARG A 52 -2.35 10.78 -2.06
CA ARG A 52 -1.65 11.09 -0.80
C ARG A 52 -1.53 12.59 -0.52
N ASN A 53 -1.86 13.45 -1.49
CA ASN A 53 -1.87 14.90 -1.36
C ASN A 53 -3.15 15.55 -1.94
N GLY A 54 -4.26 14.80 -2.03
CA GLY A 54 -5.47 15.31 -2.68
C GLY A 54 -6.75 14.63 -2.21
N ARG A 55 -7.43 13.93 -3.11
CA ARG A 55 -8.72 13.28 -2.87
C ARG A 55 -8.67 11.81 -3.25
N ILE A 56 -9.60 11.03 -2.73
CA ILE A 56 -9.83 9.67 -3.20
C ILE A 56 -10.74 9.70 -4.41
N HIS A 57 -10.30 9.07 -5.49
CA HIS A 57 -11.06 8.92 -6.71
C HIS A 57 -11.35 7.45 -7.00
N ILE A 58 -12.62 7.12 -7.14
CA ILE A 58 -13.08 5.86 -7.74
C ILE A 58 -13.17 6.04 -9.25
N HIS A 59 -12.56 5.13 -10.00
CA HIS A 59 -12.51 5.13 -11.47
C HIS A 59 -13.37 4.03 -12.10
N SER A 60 -13.76 3.02 -11.31
CA SER A 60 -14.72 2.02 -11.76
C SER A 60 -16.11 2.65 -11.95
N ALA A 61 -16.89 2.06 -12.86
CA ALA A 61 -18.28 2.47 -13.03
C ALA A 61 -19.05 2.18 -11.75
N THR A 62 -19.78 3.19 -11.26
CA THR A 62 -20.65 3.04 -10.09
C THR A 62 -21.67 1.92 -10.36
N PRO A 63 -21.78 0.93 -9.47
CA PRO A 63 -22.71 -0.17 -9.70
C PRO A 63 -24.16 0.30 -9.52
N SER A 64 -25.11 -0.36 -10.19
CA SER A 64 -26.53 0.01 -10.16
C SER A 64 -27.19 -0.11 -8.78
N TRP A 65 -26.59 -0.88 -7.86
CA TRP A 65 -27.07 -1.06 -6.49
C TRP A 65 -26.46 -0.09 -5.48
N PHE A 66 -25.52 0.78 -5.91
CA PHE A 66 -24.93 1.77 -5.01
C PHE A 66 -25.98 2.81 -4.61
N ASP A 67 -26.22 2.94 -3.31
CA ASP A 67 -27.14 3.93 -2.75
C ASP A 67 -26.37 4.98 -1.97
N SER A 68 -26.11 6.11 -2.64
CA SER A 68 -25.39 7.25 -2.07
C SER A 68 -26.06 7.85 -0.82
N THR A 69 -27.36 7.62 -0.60
CA THR A 69 -28.08 8.18 0.56
C THR A 69 -27.78 7.44 1.87
N ARG A 70 -27.19 6.25 1.80
CA ARG A 70 -26.75 5.45 2.97
C ARG A 70 -25.45 5.96 3.60
N TRP A 71 -24.80 6.91 2.94
CA TRP A 71 -23.48 7.40 3.27
C TRP A 71 -23.52 8.91 3.53
N ASP A 72 -22.89 9.31 4.63
CA ASP A 72 -22.50 10.69 4.94
C ASP A 72 -21.22 11.10 4.19
N ILE A 73 -20.66 10.19 3.38
CA ILE A 73 -19.43 10.36 2.59
C ILE A 73 -19.82 10.58 1.12
N ARG A 74 -19.22 11.59 0.48
CA ARG A 74 -19.41 11.90 -0.94
C ARG A 74 -18.13 11.68 -1.73
N HIS A 75 -18.27 11.32 -3.00
CA HIS A 75 -17.16 11.22 -3.97
C HIS A 75 -17.02 12.53 -4.78
N PRO A 76 -15.78 12.99 -5.08
CA PRO A 76 -14.50 12.45 -4.63
C PRO A 76 -14.31 12.66 -3.13
N VAL A 77 -13.70 11.69 -2.43
CA VAL A 77 -13.60 11.76 -0.96
C VAL A 77 -12.43 12.65 -0.57
N GLU A 78 -12.71 13.69 0.20
CA GLU A 78 -11.69 14.58 0.75
C GLU A 78 -11.01 13.93 1.97
N TRP A 79 -9.69 14.05 2.07
CA TRP A 79 -8.99 13.67 3.29
C TRP A 79 -9.21 14.68 4.43
N SER A 80 -9.38 15.96 4.09
CA SER A 80 -9.37 17.11 5.02
C SER A 80 -10.74 17.52 5.57
N THR A 81 -11.83 16.82 5.26
CA THR A 81 -13.15 17.03 5.89
C THR A 81 -13.20 16.46 7.32
N GLU A 82 -12.13 16.67 8.09
CA GLU A 82 -11.90 16.15 9.45
C GLU A 82 -12.97 16.55 10.45
N LEU A 83 -13.64 17.68 10.20
CA LEU A 83 -14.69 18.21 11.05
C LEU A 83 -16.11 17.75 10.65
N GLU A 84 -16.27 17.18 9.45
CA GLU A 84 -17.60 16.90 8.86
C GLU A 84 -17.89 15.39 8.76
N GLN A 85 -16.89 14.53 8.94
CA GLN A 85 -17.05 13.08 8.86
C GLN A 85 -17.18 12.47 10.27
N GLU A 86 -18.37 11.96 10.61
CA GLU A 86 -18.66 11.40 11.92
C GLU A 86 -17.87 10.11 12.21
N ASP A 87 -17.65 9.25 11.20
CA ASP A 87 -16.85 8.03 11.37
C ASP A 87 -16.01 7.67 10.13
N ARG A 88 -14.74 8.09 10.16
CA ARG A 88 -13.74 7.75 9.12
C ARG A 88 -13.50 6.25 8.96
N ARG A 89 -13.83 5.42 9.96
CA ARG A 89 -13.73 3.95 9.85
C ARG A 89 -14.69 3.38 8.80
N ARG A 90 -15.64 4.18 8.31
CA ARG A 90 -16.56 3.81 7.23
C ARG A 90 -15.96 3.95 5.83
N ILE A 91 -14.86 4.69 5.65
CA ILE A 91 -14.28 4.95 4.31
C ILE A 91 -14.01 3.66 3.53
N PRO A 92 -13.32 2.63 4.05
CA PRO A 92 -13.10 1.40 3.29
C PRO A 92 -14.40 0.75 2.80
N ARG A 93 -15.44 0.73 3.64
CA ARG A 93 -16.75 0.15 3.29
C ARG A 93 -17.52 1.00 2.28
N PHE A 94 -17.42 2.33 2.38
CA PHE A 94 -17.94 3.24 1.37
C PHE A 94 -17.27 3.01 0.01
N LEU A 95 -15.94 2.91 0.00
CA LEU A 95 -15.18 2.67 -1.21
C LEU A 95 -15.49 1.31 -1.83
N GLU A 96 -15.67 0.27 -1.02
CA GLU A 96 -16.13 -1.05 -1.50
C GLU A 96 -17.47 -0.96 -2.22
N ASP A 97 -18.47 -0.39 -1.57
CA ASP A 97 -19.83 -0.26 -2.12
C ASP A 97 -19.84 0.60 -3.40
N ALA A 98 -19.17 1.76 -3.35
CA ALA A 98 -19.11 2.70 -4.47
C ALA A 98 -18.28 2.19 -5.66
N ALA A 99 -17.24 1.38 -5.40
CA ALA A 99 -16.43 0.76 -6.46
C ALA A 99 -17.02 -0.57 -6.97
N GLY A 100 -18.12 -1.06 -6.38
CA GLY A 100 -18.76 -2.33 -6.74
C GLY A 100 -18.03 -3.58 -6.25
N LEU A 101 -17.15 -3.43 -5.27
CA LEU A 101 -16.52 -4.55 -4.59
C LEU A 101 -17.53 -5.21 -3.66
N ARG A 102 -17.61 -6.55 -3.70
CA ARG A 102 -18.52 -7.29 -2.82
C ARG A 102 -17.89 -7.43 -1.45
N PRO A 103 -18.44 -6.80 -0.38
CA PRO A 103 -17.85 -6.91 0.95
C PRO A 103 -17.75 -8.37 1.38
N PRO A 104 -16.59 -8.82 1.88
CA PRO A 104 -16.46 -10.20 2.33
C PRO A 104 -17.33 -10.42 3.58
N SER A 105 -17.96 -11.60 3.69
CA SER A 105 -18.82 -11.95 4.82
C SER A 105 -18.06 -12.04 6.15
N GLN A 106 -16.77 -12.37 6.08
CA GLN A 106 -15.81 -12.34 7.19
C GLN A 106 -14.49 -11.77 6.70
N THR A 107 -13.67 -11.24 7.62
CA THR A 107 -12.31 -10.84 7.26
C THR A 107 -11.52 -12.05 6.75
N PRO A 108 -10.92 -12.01 5.54
CA PRO A 108 -10.05 -13.06 5.05
C PRO A 108 -8.85 -13.35 5.98
N VAL A 109 -8.34 -14.57 5.93
CA VAL A 109 -7.13 -14.95 6.67
C VAL A 109 -5.95 -14.08 6.23
N THR A 110 -5.16 -13.60 7.19
CA THR A 110 -3.95 -12.83 6.90
C THR A 110 -2.98 -13.63 6.04
N THR A 111 -2.68 -13.09 4.85
CA THR A 111 -1.62 -13.55 3.95
C THR A 111 -0.37 -12.67 4.09
N SER A 112 0.75 -13.10 3.53
CA SER A 112 1.96 -12.27 3.49
C SER A 112 1.75 -10.89 2.85
N LYS A 113 0.96 -10.80 1.77
CA LYS A 113 0.59 -9.53 1.13
C LYS A 113 -0.14 -8.61 2.10
N THR A 114 -1.22 -9.11 2.70
CA THR A 114 -2.00 -8.31 3.66
C THR A 114 -1.18 -7.92 4.89
N LEU A 115 -0.29 -8.81 5.35
CA LEU A 115 0.61 -8.52 6.48
C LEU A 115 1.61 -7.42 6.12
N THR A 116 2.17 -7.44 4.91
CA THR A 116 3.09 -6.41 4.44
C THR A 116 2.44 -5.03 4.41
N CYS A 117 1.25 -4.90 3.82
CA CYS A 117 0.51 -3.63 3.80
C CYS A 117 0.17 -3.13 5.23
N ARG A 118 -0.21 -4.04 6.13
CA ARG A 118 -0.48 -3.70 7.53
C ARG A 118 0.79 -3.26 8.26
N ALA A 119 1.91 -3.96 8.06
CA ALA A 119 3.20 -3.58 8.64
C ALA A 119 3.63 -2.19 8.18
N ILE A 120 3.47 -1.88 6.88
CA ILE A 120 3.72 -0.54 6.32
C ILE A 120 2.88 0.53 7.05
N TYR A 121 1.57 0.33 7.15
CA TYR A 121 0.70 1.27 7.86
C TYR A 121 1.17 1.50 9.32
N HIS A 122 1.48 0.42 10.04
CA HIS A 122 1.93 0.54 11.43
C HIS A 122 3.30 1.19 11.58
N LEU A 123 4.25 0.97 10.65
CA LEU A 123 5.53 1.68 10.64
C LEU A 123 5.31 3.20 10.57
N LEU A 124 4.44 3.64 9.66
CA LEU A 124 4.09 5.05 9.50
C LEU A 124 3.33 5.59 10.71
N LEU A 125 2.44 4.78 11.30
CA LEU A 125 1.71 5.16 12.51
C LEU A 125 2.66 5.41 13.68
N PHE A 126 3.64 4.52 13.88
CA PHE A 126 4.62 4.69 14.95
C PHE A 126 5.51 5.92 14.74
N ALA A 127 5.75 6.30 13.49
CA ALA A 127 6.56 7.46 13.11
C ALA A 127 5.81 8.80 13.12
N LEU A 128 4.49 8.83 13.39
CA LEU A 128 3.64 10.00 13.17
C LEU A 128 4.12 11.29 13.87
N ASN A 129 4.74 11.16 15.04
CA ASN A 129 5.21 12.28 15.85
C ASN A 129 6.74 12.33 15.99
N GLU A 130 7.46 11.62 15.12
CA GLU A 130 8.93 11.67 15.11
C GLU A 130 9.44 12.92 14.41
N ALA A 131 10.68 13.30 14.74
CA ALA A 131 11.34 14.43 14.11
C ALA A 131 11.77 14.07 12.67
N GLU A 132 12.21 12.83 12.46
CA GLU A 132 12.59 12.30 11.16
C GLU A 132 11.36 12.05 10.28
N TYR A 133 11.50 12.34 8.98
CA TYR A 133 10.45 12.13 8.01
C TYR A 133 10.45 10.69 7.49
N TRP A 134 9.41 9.93 7.81
CA TRP A 134 9.22 8.57 7.30
C TRP A 134 8.30 8.54 6.09
N ASP A 135 8.70 7.80 5.06
CA ASP A 135 7.92 7.63 3.82
C ASP A 135 8.04 6.19 3.30
N ILE A 136 7.10 5.80 2.46
CA ILE A 136 7.00 4.49 1.85
C ILE A 136 6.72 4.70 0.37
N ARG A 137 7.61 4.17 -0.47
CA ARG A 137 7.62 4.40 -1.92
C ARG A 137 7.79 3.09 -2.65
N ASN A 138 7.08 2.93 -3.76
CA ASN A 138 7.19 1.71 -4.54
C ASN A 138 8.52 1.66 -5.30
N GLY A 139 9.02 0.45 -5.58
CA GLY A 139 10.31 0.24 -6.25
C GLY A 139 10.31 0.68 -7.71
N LYS A 140 9.14 0.83 -8.32
CA LYS A 140 8.93 1.45 -9.64
C LYS A 140 8.40 2.86 -9.45
N LEU A 141 8.99 3.85 -10.14
CA LEU A 141 8.33 5.14 -10.34
C LEU A 141 7.41 5.00 -11.55
N ASP A 142 6.12 4.88 -11.31
CA ASP A 142 5.11 4.84 -12.37
C ASP A 142 4.49 6.22 -12.52
N SER A 143 4.83 6.94 -13.59
CA SER A 143 4.30 8.27 -13.91
C SER A 143 3.72 8.24 -15.31
N SER A 144 2.63 8.95 -15.57
CA SER A 144 2.04 8.99 -16.92
C SER A 144 2.75 9.96 -17.88
N GLY A 145 3.91 10.51 -17.49
CA GLY A 145 4.71 11.46 -18.29
C GLY A 145 5.95 10.82 -18.91
N MET A 146 6.72 11.59 -19.70
CA MET A 146 7.92 11.12 -20.43
C MET A 146 9.06 10.54 -19.54
N TYR A 147 8.92 10.62 -18.21
CA TYR A 147 9.86 10.11 -17.22
C TYR A 147 9.35 8.86 -16.46
N SER A 148 8.33 8.18 -17.00
CA SER A 148 7.68 6.97 -16.45
C SER A 148 8.61 5.78 -16.21
N ASP A 149 9.85 5.85 -16.70
CA ASP A 149 10.80 4.73 -16.70
C ASP A 149 12.01 4.91 -15.79
N SER A 150 12.07 5.96 -14.97
CA SER A 150 13.18 6.08 -14.02
C SER A 150 13.05 5.04 -12.90
N GLU A 151 14.02 4.12 -12.83
CA GLU A 151 14.16 3.20 -11.71
C GLU A 151 14.55 3.96 -10.45
N ARG A 152 13.98 3.58 -9.30
CA ARG A 152 14.40 4.14 -8.01
C ARG A 152 15.65 3.40 -7.51
N PRO A 153 16.64 4.09 -6.91
CA PRO A 153 17.91 3.49 -6.50
C PRO A 153 17.82 2.64 -5.23
N TYR A 154 16.62 2.28 -4.75
CA TYR A 154 16.43 1.63 -3.46
C TYR A 154 17.08 0.25 -3.32
N PHE A 155 17.34 -0.41 -4.46
CA PHE A 155 17.97 -1.73 -4.51
C PHE A 155 19.49 -1.65 -4.39
N GLU A 156 20.08 -0.46 -4.52
CA GLU A 156 21.52 -0.27 -4.37
C GLU A 156 21.95 -0.59 -2.93
N GLY A 157 22.94 -1.46 -2.77
CA GLY A 157 23.42 -1.88 -1.45
C GLY A 157 22.54 -2.90 -0.70
N ILE A 158 21.46 -3.41 -1.31
CA ILE A 158 20.59 -4.45 -0.73
C ILE A 158 20.62 -5.70 -1.63
N GLU A 159 21.67 -6.52 -1.48
CA GLU A 159 21.91 -7.69 -2.35
C GLU A 159 20.75 -8.68 -2.37
N SER A 160 20.14 -8.98 -1.21
CA SER A 160 19.01 -9.91 -1.13
C SER A 160 17.79 -9.42 -1.92
N ALA A 161 17.54 -8.11 -1.97
CA ALA A 161 16.47 -7.53 -2.78
C ALA A 161 16.80 -7.58 -4.28
N GLN A 162 18.06 -7.37 -4.66
CA GLN A 162 18.49 -7.51 -6.05
C GLN A 162 18.37 -8.95 -6.56
N ILE A 163 18.72 -9.93 -5.72
CA ILE A 163 18.54 -11.35 -6.03
C ILE A 163 17.05 -11.66 -6.20
N ALA A 164 16.22 -11.25 -5.24
CA ALA A 164 14.77 -11.44 -5.29
C ALA A 164 14.16 -10.79 -6.54
N LEU A 165 14.59 -9.57 -6.90
CA LEU A 165 14.13 -8.87 -8.10
C LEU A 165 14.43 -9.66 -9.38
N ARG A 166 15.64 -10.23 -9.52
CA ARG A 166 16.04 -11.05 -10.69
C ARG A 166 15.27 -12.38 -10.77
N GLN A 167 14.92 -12.94 -9.62
CA GLN A 167 14.19 -14.20 -9.51
C GLN A 167 12.69 -14.03 -9.57
N SER A 168 12.19 -12.80 -9.37
CA SER A 168 10.76 -12.54 -9.35
C SER A 168 10.12 -12.89 -10.69
N ARG A 169 8.93 -13.48 -10.59
CA ARG A 169 8.09 -13.91 -11.70
C ARG A 169 6.67 -13.41 -11.41
N PRO A 170 6.46 -12.08 -11.42
CA PRO A 170 5.13 -11.52 -11.19
C PRO A 170 4.17 -12.05 -12.27
N LEU A 171 2.92 -12.22 -11.88
CA LEU A 171 1.86 -12.69 -12.78
C LEU A 171 0.96 -11.53 -13.21
N GLY A 172 0.17 -11.76 -14.26
CA GLY A 172 -0.77 -10.77 -14.77
C GLY A 172 -0.07 -9.56 -15.39
N TRP A 173 -0.65 -8.37 -15.22
CA TRP A 173 -0.17 -7.15 -15.85
C TRP A 173 1.22 -6.70 -15.34
N LYS A 174 1.61 -7.12 -14.13
CA LYS A 174 2.92 -6.85 -13.53
C LYS A 174 4.05 -7.71 -14.10
N ALA A 175 3.76 -8.68 -14.98
CA ALA A 175 4.73 -9.68 -15.47
C ALA A 175 6.06 -9.07 -15.98
N ASN A 176 6.00 -7.86 -16.52
CA ASN A 176 7.17 -7.18 -17.08
C ASN A 176 7.83 -6.18 -16.13
N VAL A 177 7.29 -5.94 -14.92
CA VAL A 177 7.79 -4.94 -13.98
C VAL A 177 7.74 -5.46 -12.52
N PRO A 178 8.66 -6.37 -12.14
CA PRO A 178 8.68 -6.95 -10.79
C PRO A 178 8.95 -5.96 -9.66
N ARG A 179 9.47 -4.76 -10.00
CA ARG A 179 9.73 -3.68 -9.05
C ARG A 179 8.46 -3.19 -8.34
N TYR A 180 7.27 -3.40 -8.91
CA TYR A 180 6.00 -3.05 -8.25
C TYR A 180 5.75 -3.81 -6.95
N ASP A 181 6.40 -4.96 -6.75
CA ASP A 181 6.19 -5.77 -5.55
C ASP A 181 7.06 -5.32 -4.37
N PHE A 182 7.96 -4.35 -4.57
CA PHE A 182 8.87 -3.87 -3.53
C PHE A 182 8.50 -2.47 -3.07
N TRP A 183 8.50 -2.25 -1.76
CA TRP A 183 8.24 -0.98 -1.12
C TRP A 183 9.44 -0.54 -0.30
N GLY A 184 10.10 0.54 -0.71
CA GLY A 184 11.20 1.14 0.01
C GLY A 184 10.70 1.83 1.27
N VAL A 185 11.30 1.49 2.41
CA VAL A 185 11.07 2.15 3.69
C VAL A 185 12.11 3.25 3.86
N LEU A 186 11.65 4.50 3.83
CA LEU A 186 12.52 5.67 3.83
C LEU A 186 12.46 6.39 5.17
N ARG A 187 13.61 6.91 5.61
CA ARG A 187 13.74 7.88 6.70
C ARG A 187 14.65 9.01 6.24
N ASP A 188 14.13 10.23 6.23
CA ASP A 188 14.77 11.44 5.67
C ASP A 188 15.30 11.22 4.24
N GLY A 189 14.51 10.52 3.42
CA GLY A 189 14.85 10.18 2.04
C GLY A 189 15.85 9.01 1.89
N LYS A 190 16.47 8.54 2.97
CA LYS A 190 17.37 7.37 2.95
C LYS A 190 16.56 6.07 3.03
N CYS A 191 16.80 5.14 2.10
CA CYS A 191 16.23 3.80 2.16
C CYS A 191 16.88 2.98 3.29
N LEU A 192 16.07 2.53 4.25
CA LEU A 192 16.49 1.64 5.34
C LEU A 192 16.38 0.16 4.96
N GLY A 193 15.46 -0.16 4.04
CA GLY A 193 15.18 -1.51 3.61
C GLY A 193 14.02 -1.56 2.61
N LEU A 194 13.78 -2.73 2.03
CA LEU A 194 12.69 -3.00 1.10
C LEU A 194 11.75 -4.06 1.68
N LEU A 195 10.46 -3.73 1.77
CA LEU A 195 9.41 -4.69 2.03
C LEU A 195 8.85 -5.21 0.71
N GLN A 196 9.05 -6.49 0.44
CA GLN A 196 8.44 -7.17 -0.70
C GLN A 196 7.03 -7.65 -0.34
N ILE A 197 6.09 -7.58 -1.28
CA ILE A 197 4.67 -7.91 -1.08
C ILE A 197 4.44 -9.37 -0.68
N ASP A 198 5.43 -10.25 -0.90
CA ASP A 198 5.42 -11.64 -0.46
C ASP A 198 5.73 -11.82 1.04
N GLY A 199 5.88 -10.71 1.79
CA GLY A 199 6.17 -10.71 3.21
C GLY A 199 7.66 -10.85 3.53
N THR A 200 8.54 -10.49 2.62
CA THR A 200 9.99 -10.49 2.85
C THR A 200 10.50 -9.08 3.13
N LEU A 201 11.26 -8.91 4.22
CA LEU A 201 12.03 -7.70 4.50
C LEU A 201 13.48 -7.90 4.08
N HIS A 202 13.95 -7.04 3.19
CA HIS A 202 15.34 -6.96 2.74
C HIS A 202 16.03 -5.74 3.36
N ARG A 203 17.25 -5.93 3.86
CA ARG A 203 18.04 -4.88 4.51
C ARG A 203 19.48 -4.93 4.02
N PRO A 204 20.22 -3.80 4.06
CA PRO A 204 21.65 -3.80 3.80
C PRO A 204 22.39 -4.76 4.72
N ASN A 205 23.33 -5.54 4.18
CA ASN A 205 24.23 -6.41 4.93
C ASN A 205 23.55 -7.39 5.90
N ALA A 206 22.32 -7.81 5.62
CA ALA A 206 21.58 -8.75 6.46
C ALA A 206 20.75 -9.73 5.64
N GLU A 207 20.54 -10.91 6.22
CA GLU A 207 19.67 -11.94 5.64
C GLU A 207 18.21 -11.44 5.51
N PRO A 208 17.50 -11.85 4.44
CA PRO A 208 16.10 -11.52 4.26
C PRO A 208 15.24 -12.15 5.37
N VAL A 209 14.29 -11.37 5.88
CA VAL A 209 13.44 -11.77 7.01
C VAL A 209 12.02 -11.99 6.55
N ASN A 210 11.45 -13.15 6.89
CA ASN A 210 10.06 -13.48 6.58
C ASN A 210 9.11 -12.93 7.66
N LEU A 211 8.27 -11.97 7.29
CA LEU A 211 7.30 -11.31 8.17
C LEU A 211 6.27 -12.29 8.75
N MET A 212 5.85 -13.32 7.99
CA MET A 212 4.92 -14.34 8.51
C MET A 212 5.54 -15.15 9.64
N LYS A 213 6.87 -15.37 9.64
CA LYS A 213 7.55 -16.01 10.78
C LYS A 213 7.48 -15.14 12.03
N ILE A 214 7.77 -13.85 11.90
CA ILE A 214 7.63 -12.86 12.98
C ILE A 214 6.18 -12.83 13.50
N TYR A 215 5.22 -12.75 12.59
CA TYR A 215 3.80 -12.69 12.92
C TYR A 215 3.33 -13.92 13.69
N ASN A 216 3.72 -15.12 13.26
CA ASN A 216 3.37 -16.34 13.97
C ASN A 216 4.05 -16.42 15.35
N ALA A 217 5.32 -16.01 15.47
CA ALA A 217 6.02 -15.95 16.76
C ALA A 217 5.35 -14.98 17.74
N ASN A 218 4.84 -13.86 17.22
CA ASN A 218 4.08 -12.86 17.95
C ASN A 218 2.57 -13.19 18.06
N LYS A 219 2.21 -14.48 18.05
CA LYS A 219 0.83 -14.97 18.24
C LYS A 219 -0.19 -14.35 17.28
N ARG A 220 0.25 -13.99 16.08
CA ARG A 220 -0.55 -13.34 15.03
C ARG A 220 -1.10 -11.98 15.45
N ASP A 221 -0.35 -11.25 16.27
CA ASP A 221 -0.63 -9.85 16.61
C ASP A 221 0.21 -8.91 15.74
N ILE A 222 -0.45 -7.93 15.12
CA ILE A 222 0.18 -6.98 14.20
C ILE A 222 1.05 -5.96 14.93
N LEU A 223 0.70 -5.55 16.15
CA LEU A 223 1.43 -4.52 16.87
C LEU A 223 2.86 -4.95 17.22
N PRO A 224 3.09 -6.06 17.96
CA PRO A 224 4.44 -6.54 18.24
C PRO A 224 5.19 -6.93 16.97
N THR A 225 4.50 -7.45 15.94
CA THR A 225 5.10 -7.75 14.64
C THR A 225 5.68 -6.51 13.97
N ALA A 226 4.89 -5.43 13.89
CA ALA A 226 5.35 -4.18 13.29
C ALA A 226 6.44 -3.50 14.11
N MET A 227 6.39 -3.61 15.45
CA MET A 227 7.46 -3.12 16.33
C MET A 227 8.79 -3.86 16.10
N GLU A 228 8.74 -5.18 15.91
CA GLU A 228 9.93 -5.99 15.61
C GLU A 228 10.49 -5.66 14.22
N VAL A 229 9.64 -5.56 13.20
CA VAL A 229 10.03 -5.10 11.85
C VAL A 229 10.69 -3.72 11.93
N ARG A 230 10.12 -2.79 12.70
CA ARG A 230 10.69 -1.47 12.91
C ARG A 230 12.08 -1.54 13.55
N LYS A 231 12.23 -2.32 14.62
CA LYS A 231 13.51 -2.52 15.30
C LYS A 231 14.58 -3.03 14.35
N LEU A 232 14.22 -3.98 13.47
CA LEU A 232 15.12 -4.53 12.45
C LEU A 232 15.55 -3.49 11.41
N LEU A 233 14.70 -2.52 11.09
CA LEU A 233 15.01 -1.44 10.13
C LEU A 233 15.90 -0.35 10.73
N THR A 234 15.83 -0.15 12.04
CA THR A 234 16.55 0.94 12.74
C THR A 234 17.78 0.48 13.51
N SER A 235 18.01 -0.83 13.63
CA SER A 235 19.22 -1.43 14.22
C SER A 235 20.39 -1.40 13.24
#